data_AF-A0AAQ2WWW6-F1
#
_entry.id   AF-A0AAQ2WWW6-F1
#
_cell.length_a   1.000
_cell.length_b   1.000
_cell.length_c   1.000
_cell.angle_alpha   90.00
_cell.angle_beta   90.00
_cell.angle_gamma   90.00
#
_symmetry.space_group_name_H-M   'P 1'
#
loop_
_entity.id
_entity.type
_entity.pdbx_description
1 polymer ?
#
loop_
_entity_poly.entity_id
_entity_poly.type
_entity_poly.pdbx_seq_one_letter_code
_entity_poly.pdbx_strand_id
1 'polypeptide(L)'
;MKLAILNYEVAKVIKDKVIKGIKLNVLKMYNELIAFKNILEVLKSQLENSRVKVDQAGIAYNNELISEIDYLDAELKYSKFQPDLEHQIIEFERTKKKFKLLLGLDVFQDFETIGELSDEILDVSLFDKVIDVNGSLEVRKLNGSSKIMKTMLNNLWLDTFLPKFSFSIYY
;
A
#
# COMPACT_ATOMS: atom_id res chain seq x y z
N MET A 1 16.03 9.94 35.51
CA MET A 1 14.55 9.93 35.37
C MET A 1 14.05 10.76 34.17
N LYS A 2 14.43 12.05 34.04
CA LYS A 2 13.99 12.94 32.94
C LYS A 2 14.24 12.38 31.52
N LEU A 3 15.39 11.76 31.28
CA LEU A 3 15.72 11.13 30.00
C LEU A 3 14.80 9.96 29.64
N ALA A 4 14.46 9.12 30.64
CA ALA A 4 13.55 7.99 30.44
C ALA A 4 12.13 8.46 30.07
N ILE A 5 11.65 9.54 30.70
CA ILE A 5 10.36 10.16 30.38
C ILE A 5 10.35 10.68 28.93
N LEU A 6 11.39 11.41 28.52
CA LEU A 6 11.51 11.93 27.15
C LEU A 6 11.58 10.80 26.11
N ASN A 7 12.33 9.73 26.39
CA ASN A 7 12.39 8.55 25.53
C ASN A 7 11.02 7.88 25.39
N TYR A 8 10.26 7.78 26.48
CA TYR A 8 8.90 7.25 26.46
C TYR A 8 7.92 8.11 25.64
N GLU A 9 8.00 9.44 25.76
CA GLU A 9 7.20 10.36 24.94
C GLU A 9 7.49 10.22 23.45
N VAL A 10 8.77 10.12 23.07
CA VAL A 10 9.16 9.88 21.67
C VAL A 10 8.69 8.51 21.20
N ALA A 11 8.77 7.48 22.04
CA ALA A 11 8.27 6.15 21.70
C ALA A 11 6.76 6.14 21.41
N LYS A 12 5.95 6.93 22.15
CA LYS A 12 4.52 7.11 21.84
C LYS A 12 4.30 7.73 20.45
N VAL A 13 5.03 8.79 20.12
CA VAL A 13 4.93 9.44 18.79
C VAL A 13 5.32 8.47 17.67
N ILE A 14 6.35 7.65 17.89
CA ILE A 14 6.76 6.60 16.93
C ILE A 14 5.65 5.55 16.76
N LYS A 15 5.07 5.07 17.87
CA LYS A 15 3.96 4.11 17.83
C LYS A 15 2.79 4.67 17.02
N ASP A 16 2.38 5.91 17.27
CA ASP A 16 1.27 6.54 16.54
C ASP A 16 1.57 6.67 15.04
N LYS A 17 2.81 7.03 14.69
CA LYS A 17 3.25 7.07 13.29
C LYS A 17 3.15 5.69 12.63
N VAL A 18 3.64 4.65 13.30
CA VAL A 18 3.58 3.27 12.78
C VAL A 18 2.13 2.81 12.62
N ILE A 19 1.25 3.06 13.59
CA ILE A 19 -0.16 2.70 13.50
C ILE A 19 -0.84 3.39 12.32
N LYS A 20 -0.62 4.70 12.14
CA LYS A 20 -1.18 5.44 11.00
C LYS A 20 -0.63 4.92 9.67
N GLY A 21 0.67 4.61 9.62
CA GLY A 21 1.31 4.02 8.43
C GLY A 21 0.72 2.67 8.07
N ILE A 22 0.53 1.77 9.05
CA ILE A 22 -0.11 0.46 8.83
C ILE A 22 -1.53 0.64 8.31
N LYS A 23 -2.36 1.48 8.94
CA LYS A 23 -3.74 1.75 8.48
C LYS A 23 -3.78 2.25 7.05
N LEU A 24 -2.90 3.18 6.70
CA LEU A 24 -2.83 3.73 5.34
C LEU A 24 -2.39 2.66 4.33
N ASN A 25 -1.39 1.84 4.67
CA ASN A 25 -0.92 0.77 3.79
C ASN A 25 -2.00 -0.30 3.57
N VAL A 26 -2.75 -0.65 4.62
CA VAL A 26 -3.90 -1.56 4.52
C VAL A 26 -4.94 -0.97 3.57
N LEU A 27 -5.31 0.30 3.74
CA LEU A 27 -6.29 0.95 2.87
C LEU A 27 -5.83 1.00 1.40
N LYS A 28 -4.55 1.34 1.17
CA LYS A 28 -3.97 1.38 -0.18
C LYS A 28 -4.03 0.02 -0.87
N MET A 29 -3.56 -1.02 -0.21
CA MET A 29 -3.55 -2.37 -0.79
C MET A 29 -4.96 -2.94 -0.95
N TYR A 30 -5.88 -2.62 -0.04
CA TYR A 30 -7.28 -2.97 -0.20
C TYR A 30 -7.89 -2.33 -1.47
N ASN A 31 -7.68 -1.03 -1.68
CA ASN A 31 -8.16 -0.34 -2.88
C ASN A 31 -7.47 -0.87 -4.16
N GLU A 32 -6.18 -1.21 -4.08
CA GLU A 32 -5.44 -1.85 -5.18
C GLU A 32 -6.03 -3.23 -5.54
N LEU A 33 -6.41 -4.04 -4.55
CA LEU A 33 -7.07 -5.33 -4.78
C LEU A 33 -8.44 -5.17 -5.44
N ILE A 34 -9.23 -4.17 -5.05
CA ILE A 34 -10.51 -3.87 -5.71
C ILE A 34 -10.27 -3.44 -7.16
N ALA A 35 -9.30 -2.55 -7.41
CA ALA A 35 -8.93 -2.13 -8.76
C ALA A 35 -8.57 -3.34 -9.65
N PHE A 36 -7.72 -4.25 -9.15
CA PHE A 36 -7.38 -5.46 -9.88
C PHE A 36 -8.58 -6.36 -10.15
N LYS A 37 -9.50 -6.51 -9.19
CA LYS A 37 -10.74 -7.28 -9.39
C LYS A 37 -11.57 -6.71 -10.54
N ASN A 38 -11.74 -5.39 -10.58
CA ASN A 38 -12.50 -4.72 -11.64
C ASN A 38 -11.80 -4.86 -13.02
N ILE A 39 -10.47 -4.72 -13.06
CA ILE A 39 -9.68 -4.92 -14.28
C ILE A 39 -9.83 -6.36 -14.79
N LEU A 40 -9.77 -7.35 -13.90
CA LEU A 40 -9.95 -8.76 -14.26
C LEU A 40 -11.33 -9.04 -14.84
N GLU A 41 -12.38 -8.44 -14.28
CA GLU A 41 -13.74 -8.56 -14.80
C GLU A 41 -13.86 -7.99 -16.22
N VAL A 42 -13.29 -6.81 -16.46
CA VAL A 42 -13.23 -6.20 -17.79
C VAL A 42 -12.47 -7.06 -18.78
N LEU A 43 -11.29 -7.57 -18.40
CA LEU A 43 -10.48 -8.43 -19.28
C LEU A 43 -11.16 -9.76 -19.60
N LYS A 44 -11.83 -10.38 -18.63
CA LYS A 44 -12.64 -11.59 -18.87
C LYS A 44 -13.76 -11.32 -19.87
N SER A 45 -14.47 -10.20 -19.72
CA SER A 45 -15.49 -9.77 -20.67
C SER A 45 -14.92 -9.49 -22.07
N GLN A 46 -13.74 -8.86 -22.16
CA GLN A 46 -13.06 -8.62 -23.44
C GLN A 46 -12.62 -9.92 -24.12
N LEU A 47 -12.10 -10.89 -23.36
CA LEU A 47 -11.72 -12.20 -23.86
C LEU A 47 -12.94 -12.96 -24.41
N GLU A 48 -14.05 -12.96 -23.68
CA GLU A 48 -15.27 -13.63 -24.14
C GLU A 48 -15.87 -12.95 -25.37
N ASN A 49 -15.92 -11.61 -25.39
CA ASN A 49 -16.38 -10.85 -26.54
C ASN A 49 -15.50 -11.06 -27.78
N SER A 50 -14.18 -11.16 -27.61
CA SER A 50 -13.27 -11.44 -28.72
C SER A 50 -13.40 -12.86 -29.22
N ARG A 51 -13.63 -13.85 -28.34
CA ARG A 51 -13.97 -15.23 -28.73
C ARG A 51 -15.18 -15.27 -29.65
N VAL A 52 -16.28 -14.63 -29.24
CA VAL A 52 -17.51 -14.55 -30.06
C VAL A 52 -17.25 -13.88 -31.40
N LYS A 53 -16.41 -12.83 -31.45
CA LYS A 53 -16.03 -12.16 -32.70
C LYS A 53 -15.23 -13.07 -33.64
N VAL A 54 -14.30 -13.88 -33.10
CA VAL A 54 -13.56 -14.86 -33.90
C VAL A 54 -14.50 -15.90 -34.47
N ASP A 55 -15.43 -16.43 -33.67
CA ASP A 55 -16.42 -17.41 -34.13
C ASP A 55 -17.29 -16.83 -35.28
N GLN A 56 -17.74 -15.58 -35.14
CA GLN A 56 -18.48 -14.88 -36.18
C GLN A 56 -17.66 -14.61 -37.44
N ALA A 57 -16.41 -14.18 -37.29
CA ALA A 57 -15.49 -13.94 -38.39
C ALA A 57 -15.19 -15.24 -39.15
N GLY A 58 -15.04 -16.36 -38.45
CA GLY A 58 -14.85 -17.68 -39.06
C GLY A 58 -16.03 -18.08 -39.94
N ILE A 59 -17.27 -17.87 -39.45
CA ILE A 59 -18.49 -18.12 -40.25
C ILE A 59 -18.54 -17.19 -41.47
N ALA A 60 -18.26 -15.90 -41.29
CA ALA A 60 -18.30 -14.93 -42.38
C ALA A 60 -17.22 -15.20 -43.45
N TYR A 61 -16.03 -15.61 -43.02
CA TYR A 61 -14.94 -15.99 -43.92
C TYR A 61 -15.27 -17.24 -44.72
N ASN A 62 -15.82 -18.28 -44.08
CA ASN A 62 -16.27 -19.49 -44.76
C ASN A 62 -17.39 -19.24 -45.79
N ASN A 63 -18.15 -18.16 -45.60
CA ASN A 63 -19.18 -17.71 -46.53
C ASN A 63 -18.68 -16.65 -47.53
N GLU A 64 -17.36 -16.42 -47.62
CA GLU A 64 -16.70 -15.45 -48.50
C GLU A 64 -17.15 -13.98 -48.29
N LEU A 65 -17.70 -13.65 -47.12
CA LEU A 65 -18.22 -12.32 -46.79
C LEU A 65 -17.15 -11.36 -46.26
N ILE A 66 -16.01 -11.89 -45.78
CA ILE A 66 -14.87 -11.11 -45.28
C ILE A 66 -13.56 -11.70 -45.81
N SER A 67 -12.48 -10.94 -45.74
CA SER A 67 -11.16 -11.41 -46.16
C SER A 67 -10.48 -12.28 -45.10
N GLU A 68 -9.49 -13.07 -45.51
CA GLU A 68 -8.64 -13.83 -44.59
C GLU A 68 -7.91 -12.91 -43.61
N ILE A 69 -7.52 -11.71 -44.06
CA ILE A 69 -6.85 -10.72 -43.20
C ILE A 69 -7.77 -10.28 -42.05
N ASP A 70 -9.06 -10.07 -42.33
CA ASP A 70 -10.04 -9.67 -41.31
C ASP A 70 -10.27 -10.78 -40.28
N TYR A 71 -10.30 -12.04 -40.73
CA TYR A 71 -10.36 -13.21 -39.84
C TYR A 71 -9.11 -13.32 -38.96
N LEU A 72 -7.92 -13.23 -39.55
CA LEU A 72 -6.65 -13.30 -38.83
C LEU A 72 -6.47 -12.15 -37.83
N ASP A 73 -6.97 -10.96 -38.12
CA ASP A 73 -6.95 -9.84 -37.16
C ASP A 73 -7.86 -10.12 -35.94
N ALA A 74 -9.03 -10.72 -36.15
CA ALA A 74 -9.89 -11.16 -35.05
C ALA A 74 -9.21 -12.23 -34.19
N GLU A 75 -8.60 -13.23 -34.82
CA GLU A 75 -7.88 -14.31 -34.14
C GLU A 75 -6.68 -13.79 -33.34
N LEU A 76 -5.90 -12.87 -33.94
CA LEU A 76 -4.78 -12.23 -33.26
C LEU A 76 -5.22 -11.43 -32.04
N LYS A 77 -6.34 -10.71 -32.13
CA LYS A 77 -6.90 -9.95 -30.99
C LYS A 77 -7.30 -10.88 -29.85
N TYR A 78 -8.00 -11.98 -30.13
CA TYR A 78 -8.34 -12.99 -29.13
C TYR A 78 -7.09 -13.58 -28.46
N SER A 79 -6.10 -13.97 -29.27
CA SER A 79 -4.84 -14.55 -28.81
C SER A 79 -4.05 -13.59 -27.90
N LYS A 80 -4.13 -12.27 -28.13
CA LYS A 80 -3.46 -11.25 -27.30
C LYS A 80 -4.11 -11.05 -25.93
N PHE A 81 -5.43 -11.19 -25.81
CA PHE A 81 -6.12 -10.94 -24.53
C PHE A 81 -5.86 -12.01 -23.47
N GLN A 82 -5.54 -13.24 -23.89
CA GLN A 82 -5.29 -14.35 -22.99
C GLN A 82 -4.04 -14.11 -22.11
N PRO A 83 -2.85 -13.77 -22.66
CA PRO A 83 -1.69 -13.37 -21.86
C PRO A 83 -1.94 -12.19 -20.92
N ASP A 84 -2.69 -11.17 -21.38
CA ASP A 84 -2.99 -9.99 -20.58
C ASP A 84 -3.83 -10.36 -19.33
N LEU A 85 -4.83 -11.23 -19.51
CA LEU A 85 -5.64 -11.75 -18.41
C LEU A 85 -4.79 -12.57 -17.43
N GLU A 86 -3.97 -13.48 -17.92
CA GLU A 86 -3.09 -14.33 -17.08
C GLU A 86 -2.11 -13.49 -16.26
N HIS A 87 -1.51 -12.47 -16.88
CA HIS A 87 -0.62 -11.53 -16.19
C HIS A 87 -1.36 -10.81 -15.03
N GLN A 88 -2.56 -10.31 -15.28
CA GLN A 88 -3.35 -9.64 -14.23
C GLN A 88 -3.76 -10.61 -13.11
N ILE A 89 -4.04 -11.88 -13.41
CA ILE A 89 -4.35 -12.89 -12.39
C ILE A 89 -3.13 -13.10 -11.47
N ILE A 90 -1.93 -13.23 -12.05
CA ILE A 90 -0.70 -13.39 -11.28
C ILE A 90 -0.45 -12.18 -10.37
N GLU A 91 -0.66 -10.97 -10.89
CA GLU A 91 -0.50 -9.74 -10.12
C GLU A 91 -1.52 -9.61 -8.99
N PHE A 92 -2.79 -9.96 -9.23
CA PHE A 92 -3.82 -10.01 -8.20
C PHE A 92 -3.44 -10.98 -7.08
N GLU A 93 -3.04 -12.21 -7.41
CA GLU A 93 -2.64 -13.22 -6.42
C GLU A 93 -1.37 -12.81 -5.65
N ARG A 94 -0.42 -12.17 -6.32
CA ARG A 94 0.79 -11.62 -5.67
C ARG A 94 0.43 -10.55 -4.67
N THR A 95 -0.46 -9.64 -5.02
CA THR A 95 -0.95 -8.56 -4.14
C THR A 95 -1.78 -9.12 -3.00
N LYS A 96 -2.60 -10.15 -3.25
CA LYS A 96 -3.38 -10.87 -2.22
C LYS A 96 -2.47 -11.46 -1.16
N LYS A 97 -1.37 -12.12 -1.55
CA LYS A 97 -0.35 -12.66 -0.62
C LYS A 97 0.31 -11.57 0.22
N LYS A 98 0.70 -10.45 -0.38
CA LYS A 98 1.24 -9.30 0.36
C LYS A 98 0.23 -8.77 1.38
N PHE A 99 -1.05 -8.72 1.01
CA PHE A 99 -2.11 -8.22 1.90
C PHE A 99 -2.32 -9.14 3.11
N LYS A 100 -2.27 -10.47 2.92
CA LYS A 100 -2.27 -11.43 4.04
C LYS A 100 -1.15 -11.13 5.03
N LEU A 101 0.08 -10.95 4.52
CA LEU A 101 1.24 -10.64 5.35
C LEU A 101 1.04 -9.33 6.13
N LEU A 102 0.49 -8.30 5.48
CA LEU A 102 0.23 -7.01 6.13
C LEU A 102 -0.80 -7.11 7.26
N LEU A 103 -1.81 -7.97 7.10
CA LEU A 103 -2.84 -8.21 8.11
C LEU A 103 -2.40 -9.21 9.19
N GLY A 104 -1.24 -9.87 9.02
CA GLY A 104 -0.79 -10.94 9.92
C GLY A 104 -1.64 -12.20 9.83
N LEU A 105 -2.29 -12.43 8.68
CA LEU A 105 -3.03 -13.66 8.39
C LEU A 105 -2.06 -14.78 8.00
N ASP A 106 -2.45 -16.02 8.28
CA ASP A 106 -1.69 -17.18 7.83
C ASP A 106 -1.72 -17.32 6.29
N VAL A 107 -0.68 -17.94 5.72
CA VAL A 107 -0.51 -18.09 4.27
C VAL A 107 -1.67 -18.90 3.67
N PHE A 108 -2.15 -19.90 4.39
CA PHE A 108 -3.24 -20.80 3.99
C PHE A 108 -4.63 -20.22 4.23
N GLN A 109 -4.75 -19.16 5.04
CA GLN A 109 -6.04 -18.53 5.29
C GLN A 109 -6.48 -17.77 4.04
N ASP A 110 -7.58 -18.18 3.43
CA ASP A 110 -8.15 -17.47 2.29
C ASP A 110 -9.09 -16.35 2.74
N PHE A 111 -9.27 -15.35 1.87
CA PHE A 111 -10.21 -14.26 2.07
C PHE A 111 -10.77 -13.78 0.73
N GLU A 112 -11.96 -13.21 0.79
CA GLU A 112 -12.60 -12.58 -0.35
C GLU A 112 -12.43 -11.06 -0.31
N THR A 113 -12.12 -10.46 -1.47
CA THR A 113 -12.11 -9.01 -1.63
C THR A 113 -13.50 -8.55 -2.05
N ILE A 114 -14.22 -7.94 -1.11
CA ILE A 114 -15.57 -7.40 -1.27
C ILE A 114 -15.48 -5.88 -1.20
N GLY A 115 -16.18 -5.17 -2.08
CA GLY A 115 -16.23 -3.70 -2.11
C GLY A 115 -16.15 -3.16 -3.53
N GLU A 116 -16.29 -1.84 -3.64
CA GLU A 116 -16.26 -1.08 -4.89
C GLU A 116 -15.36 0.14 -4.70
N LEU A 117 -14.76 0.62 -5.80
CA LEU A 117 -14.03 1.88 -5.79
C LEU A 117 -15.05 3.02 -5.79
N SER A 118 -14.80 4.05 -4.98
CA SER A 118 -15.62 5.25 -4.99
C SER A 118 -15.38 6.04 -6.28
N ASP A 119 -16.47 6.48 -6.91
CA ASP A 119 -16.45 7.44 -8.02
C ASP A 119 -16.35 8.90 -7.56
N GLU A 120 -16.23 9.15 -6.24
CA GLU A 120 -16.12 10.50 -5.72
C GLU A 120 -14.84 11.20 -6.22
N ILE A 121 -15.04 12.39 -6.79
CA ILE A 121 -13.94 13.28 -7.17
C ILE A 121 -13.29 13.79 -5.89
N LEU A 122 -12.00 13.46 -5.71
CA LEU A 122 -11.21 13.92 -4.58
C LEU A 122 -11.16 15.46 -4.53
N ASP A 123 -11.55 16.01 -3.38
CA ASP A 123 -11.38 17.43 -3.09
C ASP A 123 -9.89 17.77 -2.94
N VAL A 124 -9.34 18.35 -4.00
CA VAL A 124 -7.95 18.82 -4.10
C VAL A 124 -7.73 20.16 -3.37
N SER A 125 -8.77 20.81 -2.82
CA SER A 125 -8.63 22.07 -2.07
C SER A 125 -7.77 21.93 -0.80
N LEU A 126 -7.50 20.69 -0.37
CA LEU A 126 -6.53 20.40 0.68
C LEU A 126 -5.11 20.85 0.34
N PHE A 127 -4.74 20.96 -0.93
CA PHE A 127 -3.42 21.43 -1.37
C PHE A 127 -3.26 22.96 -1.30
N ASP A 128 -4.37 23.70 -1.20
CA ASP A 128 -4.36 25.17 -1.11
C ASP A 128 -4.24 25.68 0.34
N LYS A 129 -4.29 24.79 1.33
CA LYS A 129 -4.20 25.15 2.75
C LYS A 129 -2.75 25.18 3.22
N VAL A 130 -2.36 26.26 3.90
CA VAL A 130 -1.08 26.32 4.63
C VAL A 130 -1.13 25.27 5.75
N ILE A 131 -0.33 24.22 5.62
CA ILE A 131 -0.27 23.12 6.57
C ILE A 131 0.62 23.54 7.74
N ASP A 132 0.07 23.58 8.96
CA ASP A 132 0.89 23.70 10.16
C ASP A 132 1.70 22.42 10.39
N VAL A 133 2.97 22.48 10.05
CA VAL A 133 3.92 21.37 10.18
C VAL A 133 4.25 21.02 11.63
N ASN A 134 3.99 21.92 12.59
CA ASN A 134 4.30 21.67 14.01
C ASN A 134 3.46 20.53 14.59
N GLY A 135 2.25 20.34 14.07
CA GLY A 135 1.38 19.22 14.43
C GLY A 135 1.81 17.87 13.84
N SER A 136 2.72 17.85 12.86
CA SER A 136 3.16 16.61 12.21
C SER A 136 3.87 15.68 13.19
N LEU A 137 3.72 14.37 12.98
CA LEU A 137 4.39 13.37 13.84
C LEU A 137 5.91 13.40 13.63
N GLU A 138 6.36 13.69 12.40
CA GLU A 138 7.76 13.90 12.03
C GLU A 138 8.40 15.04 12.83
N VAL A 139 7.79 16.22 12.83
CA VAL A 139 8.32 17.39 13.55
C VAL A 139 8.29 17.14 15.06
N ARG A 140 7.23 16.53 15.59
CA ARG A 140 7.17 16.15 17.01
C ARG A 140 8.26 15.15 17.41
N LYS A 141 8.53 14.13 16.58
CA LYS A 141 9.63 13.18 16.78
C LYS A 141 10.98 13.90 16.78
N LEU A 142 11.23 14.77 15.79
CA LEU A 142 12.48 15.55 15.69
C LEU A 142 12.68 16.45 16.90
N ASN A 143 11.64 17.17 17.33
CA ASN A 143 11.68 18.02 18.52
C ASN A 143 11.96 17.21 19.79
N GLY A 144 11.35 16.03 19.93
CA GLY A 144 11.63 15.10 21.02
C GLY A 144 13.09 14.63 21.02
N SER A 145 13.62 14.21 19.87
CA SER A 145 15.03 13.83 19.72
C SER A 145 15.99 14.96 20.07
N SER A 146 15.67 16.21 19.68
CA SER A 146 16.46 17.39 20.05
C SER A 146 16.48 17.61 21.57
N LYS A 147 15.33 17.46 22.25
CA LYS A 147 15.25 17.54 23.73
C LYS A 147 16.05 16.43 24.42
N ILE A 148 16.01 15.21 23.89
CA ILE A 148 16.81 14.07 24.37
C ILE A 148 18.30 14.40 24.25
N MET A 149 18.75 14.84 23.07
CA MET A 149 20.15 15.18 22.81
C MET A 149 20.66 16.28 23.75
N LYS A 150 19.88 17.35 23.95
CA LYS A 150 20.21 18.41 24.92
C LYS A 150 20.33 17.89 26.35
N THR A 151 19.43 16.98 26.75
CA THR A 151 19.46 16.38 28.10
C THR A 151 20.68 15.47 28.27
N MET A 152 21.04 14.70 27.24
CA MET A 152 22.26 13.87 27.24
C MET A 152 23.52 14.73 27.35
N LEU A 153 23.62 15.82 26.57
CA LEU A 153 24.75 16.74 26.63
C LEU A 153 24.91 17.34 28.04
N ASN A 154 23.81 17.79 28.64
CA ASN A 154 23.83 18.32 30.00
C ASN A 154 24.27 17.26 31.02
N ASN A 155 23.76 16.03 30.91
CA ASN A 155 24.17 14.94 31.80
C ASN A 155 25.66 14.60 31.64
N LEU A 156 26.18 14.55 30.40
CA LEU A 156 27.59 14.32 30.13
C LEU A 156 28.47 15.42 30.75
N TRP A 157 28.05 16.68 30.63
CA TRP A 157 28.75 17.79 31.26
C TRP A 157 28.78 17.64 32.79
N LEU A 158 27.63 17.36 33.41
CA LEU A 158 27.55 17.10 34.85
C LEU A 158 28.43 15.91 35.27
N ASP A 159 28.38 14.82 34.52
CA ASP A 159 29.17 13.60 34.79
C ASP A 159 30.67 13.79 34.64
N THR A 160 31.10 14.69 33.75
CA THR A 160 32.53 14.93 33.44
C THR A 160 33.15 15.94 34.41
N PHE A 161 32.40 16.99 34.77
CA PHE A 161 32.94 18.15 35.49
C PHE A 161 32.50 18.25 36.96
N LEU A 162 31.53 17.46 37.42
CA LEU A 162 31.12 17.46 38.82
C LEU A 162 31.55 16.17 39.55
N PRO A 163 31.94 16.27 40.83
CA PRO A 163 32.24 15.10 41.64
C PRO A 163 31.00 14.22 41.83
N LYS A 164 31.18 12.91 41.73
CA LYS A 164 30.10 11.92 41.93
C LYS A 164 30.12 11.44 43.38
N PHE A 165 28.97 11.53 44.05
CA PHE A 165 28.77 10.96 45.37
C PHE A 165 27.97 9.67 45.25
N SER A 166 28.45 8.60 45.85
CA SER A 166 27.71 7.34 45.97
C SER A 166 27.69 6.91 47.43
N PHE A 167 26.55 6.41 47.88
CA PHE A 167 26.37 5.93 49.24
C PHE A 167 26.21 4.42 49.19
N SER A 168 27.00 3.70 49.99
CA SER A 168 26.90 2.26 50.15
C SER A 168 26.80 1.95 51.64
N ILE A 169 25.84 1.11 52.01
CA ILE A 169 25.66 0.61 53.37
C ILE A 169 26.02 -0.87 53.32
N TYR A 170 26.92 -1.30 54.20
CA TYR A 170 27.25 -2.69 54.43
C TYR A 170 26.67 -3.11 55.79
N TYR A 171 25.98 -4.25 55.80
CA TYR A 171 25.47 -4.93 56.99
C TYR A 171 26.31 -6.18 57.26
#